data_AF-A0A2N5FUM8-F1
#
_entry.id   AF-A0A2N5FUM8-F1
#
_cell.length_a   1.000
_cell.length_b   1.000
_cell.length_c   1.000
_cell.angle_alpha   90.00
_cell.angle_beta   90.00
_cell.angle_gamma   90.00
#
_symmetry.space_group_name_H-M   'P 1'
#
loop_
_entity.id
_entity.type
_entity.pdbx_description
1 polymer ?
#
loop_
_entity_poly.entity_id
_entity_poly.type
_entity_poly.pdbx_seq_one_letter_code
_entity_poly.pdbx_strand_id
1 'polypeptide(L)'
;MNILKVPVKFTAEDTVYTTKQTNLETECEICEGKGTIDFNNKNMRCPECHGKGKFTSNKKHYTVCEEPFIISTTKINISSDGKVNVRYKGRCGHSNYSRGTENLFFTKEEAQLKCNELNKIKILTNLEDIIVPEEFKGTTPSVDKIQERLSYYKENNKFEKYIVVNREMVLQDGYITYLLCKLLNIDYTNVIVEDQN
;
A
#
# COMPACT_ATOMS: atom_id res chain seq x y z
N MET A 1 30.58 19.20 -18.58
CA MET A 1 29.63 19.66 -17.55
C MET A 1 28.58 18.57 -17.39
N ASN A 2 28.54 17.87 -16.25
CA ASN A 2 27.48 16.89 -16.01
C ASN A 2 26.25 17.64 -15.47
N ILE A 3 25.17 17.66 -16.25
CA ILE A 3 23.89 18.25 -15.84
C ILE A 3 23.10 17.17 -15.10
N LEU A 4 22.90 17.36 -13.80
CA LEU A 4 22.02 16.50 -13.02
C LEU A 4 20.56 16.81 -13.36
N LYS A 5 19.83 15.83 -13.91
CA LYS A 5 18.39 15.95 -14.15
C LYS A 5 17.63 15.55 -12.88
N VAL A 6 16.91 16.50 -12.29
CA VAL A 6 16.02 16.24 -11.14
C VAL A 6 14.61 15.95 -11.66
N PRO A 7 14.03 14.77 -11.36
CA PRO A 7 12.69 14.40 -11.83
C PRO A 7 11.59 15.04 -10.97
N VAL A 8 11.38 16.35 -11.11
CA VAL A 8 10.29 17.05 -10.45
C VAL A 8 8.99 16.77 -11.21
N LYS A 9 8.04 16.07 -10.58
CA LYS A 9 6.74 15.69 -11.18
C LYS A 9 5.66 16.76 -11.01
N PHE A 10 5.67 17.45 -9.87
CA PHE A 10 4.69 18.46 -9.48
C PHE A 10 5.38 19.78 -9.09
N THR A 11 4.65 20.89 -9.17
CA THR A 11 5.11 22.23 -8.79
C THR A 11 4.36 22.79 -7.60
N ALA A 12 4.82 23.92 -7.07
CA ALA A 12 4.05 24.65 -6.06
C ALA A 12 2.71 25.09 -6.65
N GLU A 13 1.67 25.17 -5.81
CA GLU A 13 0.28 25.47 -6.17
C GLU A 13 -0.48 24.32 -6.88
N ASP A 14 0.21 23.27 -7.32
CA ASP A 14 -0.46 22.06 -7.82
C ASP A 14 -1.38 21.48 -6.75
N THR A 15 -2.58 21.10 -7.20
CA THR A 15 -3.60 20.43 -6.41
C THR A 15 -3.63 18.96 -6.82
N VAL A 16 -3.25 18.07 -5.90
CA VAL A 16 -3.06 16.63 -6.16
C VAL A 16 -3.74 15.80 -5.05
N TYR A 17 -3.79 14.48 -5.21
CA TYR A 17 -4.36 13.57 -4.23
C TYR A 17 -3.28 12.72 -3.56
N THR A 18 -3.52 12.31 -2.32
CA THR A 18 -2.55 11.53 -1.53
C THR A 18 -3.27 10.53 -0.62
N THR A 19 -2.53 9.52 -0.16
CA THR A 19 -3.00 8.57 0.85
C THR A 19 -2.41 8.89 2.22
N LYS A 20 -3.11 8.49 3.28
CA LYS A 20 -2.65 8.59 4.68
C LYS A 20 -2.92 7.28 5.40
N GLN A 21 -2.16 7.02 6.44
CA GLN A 21 -2.45 5.90 7.35
C GLN A 21 -3.41 6.37 8.43
N THR A 22 -4.47 5.61 8.64
CA THR A 22 -5.47 5.80 9.70
C THR A 22 -5.58 4.52 10.51
N ASN A 23 -5.95 4.65 11.77
CA ASN A 23 -6.28 3.49 12.58
C ASN A 23 -7.58 2.87 12.04
N LEU A 24 -7.64 1.54 12.00
CA LEU A 24 -8.87 0.84 11.64
C LEU A 24 -9.90 1.05 12.75
N GLU A 25 -11.05 1.60 12.39
CA GLU A 25 -12.18 1.78 13.28
C GLU A 25 -13.23 0.72 12.97
N THR A 26 -13.71 0.02 13.99
CA THR A 26 -14.84 -0.91 13.88
C THR A 26 -15.99 -0.36 14.70
N GLU A 27 -17.18 -0.35 14.12
CA GLU A 27 -18.39 0.08 14.84
C GLU A 27 -18.69 -0.88 15.99
N CYS A 28 -19.19 -0.33 17.09
CA CYS A 28 -19.60 -1.14 18.22
C CYS A 28 -20.95 -1.79 17.91
N GLU A 29 -20.94 -3.11 17.76
CA GLU A 29 -22.12 -3.92 17.41
C GLU A 29 -23.29 -3.74 18.38
N ILE A 30 -23.02 -3.51 19.67
CA ILE A 30 -24.05 -3.33 20.71
C ILE A 30 -24.86 -2.04 20.53
N CYS A 31 -24.24 -0.97 20.03
CA CYS A 31 -24.90 0.32 19.86
C CYS A 31 -24.96 0.79 18.41
N GLU A 32 -24.52 -0.04 17.46
CA GLU A 32 -24.51 0.24 16.03
C GLU A 32 -23.91 1.62 15.71
N GLY A 33 -22.75 1.94 16.30
CA GLY A 33 -22.10 3.23 16.07
C GLY A 33 -22.66 4.41 16.88
N LYS A 34 -23.85 4.29 17.49
CA LYS A 34 -24.54 5.41 18.17
C LYS A 34 -23.88 5.85 19.48
N GLY A 35 -23.10 4.95 20.10
CA GLY A 35 -22.51 5.15 21.43
C GLY A 35 -23.53 5.11 22.57
N THR A 36 -24.82 4.97 22.26
CA THR A 36 -25.92 4.92 23.23
C THR A 36 -26.82 3.73 22.92
N ILE A 37 -27.48 3.21 23.96
CA ILE A 37 -28.47 2.13 23.87
C ILE A 37 -29.74 2.54 24.61
N ASP A 38 -30.89 2.17 24.06
CA ASP A 38 -32.18 2.34 24.73
C ASP A 38 -32.46 1.15 25.64
N PHE A 39 -32.62 1.42 26.94
CA PHE A 39 -32.99 0.42 27.93
C PHE A 39 -34.01 1.01 28.90
N ASN A 40 -35.15 0.34 29.09
CA ASN A 40 -36.26 0.83 29.93
C ASN A 40 -36.71 2.27 29.61
N ASN A 41 -36.89 2.58 28.31
CA ASN A 41 -37.26 3.92 27.80
C ASN A 41 -36.28 5.03 28.22
N LYS A 42 -35.01 4.68 28.48
CA LYS A 42 -33.94 5.63 28.80
C LYS A 42 -32.74 5.36 27.90
N ASN A 43 -32.19 6.45 27.37
CA ASN A 43 -30.93 6.42 26.65
C ASN A 43 -29.78 6.32 27.65
N MET A 44 -28.98 5.26 27.53
CA MET A 44 -27.80 5.02 28.35
C MET A 44 -26.55 5.01 27.50
N ARG A 45 -25.41 5.39 28.10
CA ARG A 45 -24.11 5.23 27.47
C ARG A 45 -23.87 3.73 27.23
N CYS A 46 -23.50 3.37 26.00
CA CYS A 46 -23.24 1.97 25.66
C CYS A 46 -22.14 1.43 26.59
N PRO A 47 -22.39 0.32 27.32
CA PRO A 47 -21.43 -0.24 28.27
C PRO A 47 -20.20 -0.82 27.59
N GLU A 48 -20.33 -1.23 26.33
CA GLU A 48 -19.29 -1.93 25.56
C GLU A 48 -18.24 -0.95 24.99
N CYS A 49 -18.68 0.08 24.28
CA CYS A 49 -17.76 1.10 23.75
C CYS A 49 -17.56 2.29 24.69
N HIS A 50 -18.24 2.30 25.84
CA HIS A 50 -18.33 3.44 26.74
C HIS A 50 -18.63 4.73 25.97
N GLY A 51 -19.73 4.79 25.22
CA GLY A 51 -20.16 6.04 24.58
C GLY A 51 -19.44 6.45 23.30
N LYS A 52 -18.39 5.73 22.88
CA LYS A 52 -17.60 6.12 21.70
C LYS A 52 -18.26 5.74 20.38
N GLY A 53 -19.16 4.77 20.39
CA GLY A 53 -19.77 4.19 19.19
C GLY A 53 -18.85 3.24 18.41
N LYS A 54 -17.54 3.27 18.65
CA LYS A 54 -16.54 2.54 17.87
C LYS A 54 -15.34 2.10 18.69
N PHE A 55 -14.62 1.12 18.16
CA PHE A 55 -13.31 0.66 18.65
C PHE A 55 -12.23 1.04 17.65
N THR A 56 -11.12 1.55 18.17
CA THR A 56 -9.96 1.92 17.35
C THR A 56 -8.88 0.86 17.53
N SER A 57 -8.57 0.13 16.47
CA SER A 57 -7.46 -0.81 16.45
C SER A 57 -6.14 -0.10 16.21
N ASN A 58 -5.05 -0.63 16.78
CA ASN A 58 -3.70 -0.19 16.45
C ASN A 58 -3.28 -0.61 15.03
N LYS A 59 -4.05 -1.49 14.37
CA LYS A 59 -3.84 -1.84 12.97
C LYS A 59 -4.11 -0.62 12.10
N LYS A 60 -3.06 -0.16 11.41
CA LYS A 60 -3.16 0.92 10.44
C LYS A 60 -3.64 0.39 9.10
N HIS A 61 -4.46 1.19 8.42
CA HIS A 61 -4.83 0.99 7.03
C HIS A 61 -4.63 2.31 6.28
N TYR A 62 -4.44 2.22 4.97
CA TYR A 62 -4.37 3.40 4.12
C TYR A 62 -5.78 3.88 3.77
N THR A 63 -5.96 5.19 3.75
CA THR A 63 -7.14 5.88 3.23
C THR A 63 -6.71 6.96 2.26
N VAL A 64 -7.52 7.21 1.22
CA VAL A 64 -7.35 8.40 0.38
C VAL A 64 -7.81 9.61 1.18
N CYS A 65 -7.07 10.70 1.08
CA CYS A 65 -7.54 11.96 1.64
C CYS A 65 -8.74 12.49 0.83
N GLU A 66 -9.84 12.82 1.53
CA GLU A 66 -11.03 13.41 0.90
C GLU A 66 -10.74 14.77 0.27
N GLU A 67 -10.04 15.63 1.01
CA GLU A 67 -9.61 16.93 0.52
C GLU A 67 -8.29 16.82 -0.25
N PRO A 68 -8.12 17.59 -1.34
CA PRO A 68 -6.90 17.56 -2.10
C PRO A 68 -5.70 18.07 -1.29
N PHE A 69 -4.53 17.59 -1.65
CA PHE A 69 -3.25 18.06 -1.17
C PHE A 69 -2.76 19.21 -2.05
N ILE A 70 -2.65 20.39 -1.46
CA ILE A 70 -2.15 21.61 -2.11
C ILE A 70 -0.67 21.74 -1.80
N ILE A 71 0.17 21.68 -2.83
CA ILE A 71 1.62 21.76 -2.70
C ILE A 71 2.02 23.20 -2.40
N SER A 72 2.71 23.41 -1.29
CA SER A 72 3.29 24.71 -0.93
C SER A 72 4.76 24.82 -1.35
N THR A 73 5.51 23.71 -1.35
CA THR A 73 6.95 23.75 -1.58
C THR A 73 7.49 22.41 -2.03
N THR A 74 8.42 22.42 -2.99
CA THR A 74 9.20 21.25 -3.41
C THR A 74 10.58 21.29 -2.74
N LYS A 75 10.95 20.19 -2.08
CA LYS A 75 12.27 19.96 -1.48
C LYS A 75 13.02 18.89 -2.24
N ILE A 76 14.21 19.22 -2.71
CA ILE A 76 15.09 18.30 -3.42
C ILE A 76 16.32 18.05 -2.55
N ASN A 77 16.58 16.80 -2.21
CA ASN A 77 17.79 16.38 -1.52
C ASN A 77 18.61 15.51 -2.47
N ILE A 78 19.91 15.77 -2.55
CA ILE A 78 20.84 14.98 -3.37
C ILE A 78 21.87 14.40 -2.40
N SER A 79 21.96 13.09 -2.32
CA SER A 79 22.97 12.41 -1.50
C SER A 79 24.32 12.38 -2.22
N SER A 80 25.38 12.08 -1.47
CA SER A 80 26.75 12.00 -1.98
C SER A 80 26.94 10.93 -3.06
N ASP A 81 26.09 9.89 -3.09
CA ASP A 81 26.05 8.85 -4.13
C ASP A 81 25.24 9.26 -5.38
N GLY A 82 24.78 10.51 -5.44
CA GLY A 82 24.00 11.05 -6.56
C GLY A 82 22.52 10.70 -6.54
N LYS A 83 22.02 9.97 -5.52
CA LYS A 83 20.57 9.69 -5.43
C LYS A 83 19.80 10.96 -5.12
N VAL A 84 18.73 11.17 -5.88
CA VAL A 84 17.85 12.33 -5.76
C VAL A 84 16.57 11.93 -5.03
N ASN A 85 16.27 12.62 -3.93
CA ASN A 85 15.03 12.47 -3.18
C ASN A 85 14.21 13.75 -3.28
N VAL A 86 13.07 13.69 -3.97
CA VAL A 86 12.12 14.79 -4.10
C VAL A 86 10.98 14.60 -3.10
N ARG A 87 10.69 15.64 -2.31
CA ARG A 87 9.54 15.68 -1.40
C ARG A 87 8.73 16.95 -1.59
N TYR A 88 7.42 16.84 -1.44
CA TYR A 88 6.47 17.93 -1.55
C TYR A 88 5.88 18.22 -0.18
N LYS A 89 6.07 19.46 0.27
CA LYS A 89 5.37 19.99 1.44
C LYS A 89 4.09 20.65 0.99
N GLY A 90 3.05 20.50 1.79
CA GLY A 90 1.76 21.04 1.45
C GLY A 90 0.74 20.75 2.54
N ARG A 91 -0.49 21.14 2.26
CA ARG A 91 -1.62 20.99 3.17
C ARG A 91 -2.66 20.07 2.55
N CYS A 92 -3.22 19.19 3.35
CA CYS A 92 -4.41 18.42 3.00
C CYS A 92 -5.39 18.56 4.17
N GLY A 93 -6.53 19.19 3.89
CA GLY A 93 -7.47 19.60 4.91
C GLY A 93 -6.86 20.53 5.94
N HIS A 94 -6.90 20.17 7.22
CA HIS A 94 -6.31 20.95 8.31
C HIS A 94 -4.88 20.55 8.66
N SER A 95 -4.32 19.55 7.98
CA SER A 95 -3.02 18.97 8.31
C SER A 95 -1.94 19.32 7.29
N ASN A 96 -0.73 19.54 7.79
CA ASN A 96 0.47 19.72 6.98
C ASN A 96 1.15 18.38 6.77
N TYR A 97 1.54 18.08 5.52
CA TYR A 97 2.25 16.85 5.19
C TYR A 97 3.52 17.12 4.39
N SER A 98 4.42 16.14 4.43
CA SER A 98 5.58 16.02 3.55
C SER A 98 5.47 14.69 2.83
N ARG A 99 5.29 14.70 1.52
CA ARG A 99 5.04 13.49 0.71
C ARG A 99 6.14 13.27 -0.32
N GLY A 100 6.55 12.01 -0.49
CA GLY A 100 7.35 11.60 -1.65
C GLY A 100 6.49 11.57 -2.91
N THR A 101 7.12 11.67 -4.07
CA THR A 101 6.45 11.63 -5.39
C THR A 101 5.56 10.42 -5.55
N GLU A 102 5.95 9.27 -4.99
CA GLU A 102 5.25 7.99 -5.06
C GLU A 102 3.92 7.95 -4.29
N ASN A 103 3.65 8.96 -3.45
CA ASN A 103 2.43 9.08 -2.67
C ASN A 103 1.51 10.21 -3.16
N LEU A 104 1.81 10.80 -4.32
CA LEU A 104 1.04 11.89 -4.91
C LEU A 104 0.53 11.52 -6.31
N PHE A 105 -0.75 11.81 -6.54
CA PHE A 105 -1.51 11.36 -7.70
C PHE A 105 -2.26 12.54 -8.30
N PHE A 106 -2.42 12.57 -9.63
CA PHE A 106 -3.14 13.66 -10.29
C PHE A 106 -4.64 13.57 -10.00
N THR A 107 -5.16 12.36 -9.86
CA THR A 107 -6.59 12.12 -9.64
C THR A 107 -6.86 11.34 -8.36
N LYS A 108 -8.10 11.45 -7.85
CA LYS A 108 -8.54 10.71 -6.67
C LYS A 108 -8.61 9.21 -6.97
N GLU A 109 -8.95 8.86 -8.21
CA GLU A 109 -9.04 7.48 -8.70
C GLU A 109 -7.66 6.81 -8.69
N GLU A 110 -6.62 7.49 -9.16
CA GLU A 110 -5.23 7.00 -9.07
C GLU A 110 -4.80 6.77 -7.61
N ALA A 111 -5.12 7.74 -6.74
CA ALA A 111 -4.85 7.59 -5.31
C ALA A 111 -5.63 6.40 -4.70
N GLN A 112 -6.86 6.17 -5.15
CA GLN A 112 -7.69 5.06 -4.69
C GLN A 112 -7.14 3.71 -5.14
N LEU A 113 -6.68 3.59 -6.40
CA LEU A 113 -6.01 2.39 -6.89
C LEU A 113 -4.78 2.08 -6.03
N LYS A 114 -3.95 3.09 -5.73
CA LYS A 114 -2.80 2.88 -4.84
C LYS A 114 -3.21 2.52 -3.42
N CYS A 115 -4.25 3.16 -2.89
CA CYS A 115 -4.78 2.87 -1.56
C CYS A 115 -5.23 1.41 -1.45
N ASN A 116 -5.96 0.91 -2.44
CA ASN A 116 -6.41 -0.47 -2.51
C ASN A 116 -5.22 -1.44 -2.56
N GLU A 117 -4.20 -1.14 -3.38
CA GLU A 117 -2.97 -1.94 -3.46
C GLU A 117 -2.23 -2.02 -2.11
N LEU A 118 -2.10 -0.89 -1.41
CA LEU A 118 -1.42 -0.82 -0.11
C LEU A 118 -2.19 -1.56 1.00
N ASN A 119 -3.51 -1.66 0.87
CA ASN A 119 -4.37 -2.36 1.82
C ASN A 119 -4.52 -3.86 1.53
N LYS A 120 -3.94 -4.39 0.45
CA LYS A 120 -3.97 -5.82 0.15
C LYS A 120 -3.35 -6.62 1.30
N ILE A 121 -4.01 -7.72 1.68
CA ILE A 121 -3.57 -8.60 2.75
C ILE A 121 -2.30 -9.31 2.29
N LYS A 122 -1.24 -9.17 3.10
CA LYS A 122 0.04 -9.85 2.89
C LYS A 122 0.23 -10.87 4.00
N ILE A 123 0.43 -12.12 3.63
CA ILE A 123 0.74 -13.21 4.56
C ILE A 123 2.13 -13.76 4.26
N LEU A 124 2.90 -14.07 5.31
CA LEU A 124 4.16 -14.78 5.17
C LEU A 124 3.85 -16.26 4.85
N THR A 125 4.37 -16.77 3.75
CA THR A 125 4.04 -18.09 3.20
C THR A 125 5.30 -18.84 2.82
N ASN A 126 5.34 -20.15 3.08
CA ASN A 126 6.37 -21.04 2.56
C ASN A 126 6.12 -21.27 1.06
N LEU A 127 7.14 -21.10 0.24
CA LEU A 127 7.05 -21.31 -1.20
C LEU A 127 6.57 -22.71 -1.61
N GLU A 128 6.82 -23.73 -0.79
CA GLU A 128 6.37 -25.10 -1.07
C GLU A 128 4.85 -25.28 -0.92
N ASP A 129 4.19 -24.41 -0.15
CA ASP A 129 2.73 -24.43 0.02
C ASP A 129 1.98 -23.81 -1.17
N ILE A 130 2.69 -23.15 -2.09
CA ILE A 130 2.10 -22.48 -3.24
C ILE A 130 1.88 -23.50 -4.37
N ILE A 131 0.62 -23.67 -4.78
CA ILE A 131 0.23 -24.54 -5.88
C ILE A 131 0.44 -23.75 -7.18
N VAL A 132 1.42 -24.16 -7.99
CA VAL A 132 1.67 -23.56 -9.31
C VAL A 132 0.86 -24.32 -10.38
N PRO A 133 -0.11 -23.70 -11.06
CA PRO A 133 -0.85 -24.32 -12.16
C PRO A 133 0.06 -24.75 -13.32
N GLU A 134 -0.33 -25.81 -14.04
CA GLU A 134 0.44 -26.33 -15.18
C GLU A 134 0.62 -25.30 -16.31
N GLU A 135 -0.37 -24.43 -16.51
CA GLU A 135 -0.28 -23.32 -17.47
C GLU A 135 0.91 -22.39 -17.20
N PHE A 136 1.25 -22.13 -15.93
CA PHE A 136 2.44 -21.34 -15.59
C PHE A 136 3.72 -22.16 -15.78
N LYS A 137 3.73 -23.44 -15.42
CA LYS A 137 4.90 -24.32 -15.58
C LYS A 137 5.32 -24.47 -17.05
N GLY A 138 4.35 -24.50 -17.96
CA GLY A 138 4.59 -24.54 -19.41
C GLY A 138 5.07 -23.22 -19.99
N THR A 139 5.00 -22.11 -19.25
CA THR A 139 5.48 -20.80 -19.70
C THR A 139 6.92 -20.56 -19.28
N THR A 140 7.74 -20.09 -20.22
CA THR A 140 9.09 -19.60 -19.94
C THR A 140 9.05 -18.08 -19.99
N PRO A 141 9.17 -17.39 -18.84
CA PRO A 141 9.26 -15.93 -18.86
C PRO A 141 10.46 -15.47 -19.68
N SER A 142 10.32 -14.33 -20.38
CA SER A 142 11.43 -13.74 -21.13
C SER A 142 12.62 -13.46 -20.20
N VAL A 143 13.83 -13.76 -20.69
CA VAL A 143 15.09 -13.50 -20.01
C VAL A 143 15.21 -12.04 -19.59
N ASP A 144 14.78 -11.11 -20.45
CA ASP A 144 14.83 -9.67 -20.17
C ASP A 144 14.00 -9.32 -18.92
N LYS A 145 12.78 -9.87 -18.81
CA LYS A 145 11.91 -9.64 -17.64
C LYS A 145 12.49 -10.22 -16.36
N ILE A 146 13.16 -11.37 -16.45
CA ILE A 146 13.83 -12.00 -15.30
C ILE A 146 15.01 -11.14 -14.86
N GLN A 147 15.85 -10.70 -15.80
CA GLN A 147 17.01 -9.85 -15.51
C GLN A 147 16.61 -8.51 -14.91
N GLU A 148 15.56 -7.87 -15.43
CA GLU A 148 15.00 -6.63 -14.89
C GLU A 148 14.57 -6.81 -13.42
N ARG A 149 13.75 -7.83 -13.14
CA ARG A 149 13.25 -8.13 -11.79
C ARG A 149 14.37 -8.49 -10.81
N LEU A 150 15.36 -9.25 -11.27
CA LEU A 150 16.52 -9.63 -10.46
C LEU A 150 17.41 -8.43 -10.14
N SER A 151 17.62 -7.53 -11.11
CA SER A 151 18.42 -6.30 -10.92
C SER A 151 17.74 -5.39 -9.91
N TYR A 152 16.42 -5.20 -10.04
CA TYR A 152 15.63 -4.46 -9.05
C TYR A 152 15.78 -5.05 -7.64
N TYR A 153 15.67 -6.38 -7.50
CA TYR A 153 15.82 -7.05 -6.21
C TYR A 153 17.20 -6.82 -5.60
N LYS A 154 18.28 -6.97 -6.40
CA LYS A 154 19.65 -6.75 -5.93
C LYS A 154 19.91 -5.33 -5.44
N GLU A 155 19.30 -4.34 -6.10
CA GLU A 155 19.47 -2.92 -5.75
C GLU A 155 18.63 -2.49 -4.54
N ASN A 156 17.44 -3.07 -4.37
CA ASN A 156 16.44 -2.61 -3.41
C ASN A 156 16.22 -3.57 -2.22
N ASN A 157 16.81 -4.77 -2.28
CA ASN A 157 16.62 -5.86 -1.32
C ASN A 157 15.15 -6.19 -1.06
N LYS A 158 14.31 -6.05 -2.09
CA LYS A 158 12.87 -6.35 -2.08
C LYS A 158 12.39 -6.65 -3.50
N PHE A 159 11.37 -7.49 -3.63
CA PHE A 159 10.73 -7.73 -4.92
C PHE A 159 9.86 -6.53 -5.32
N GLU A 160 9.90 -6.20 -6.61
CA GLU A 160 9.04 -5.16 -7.19
C GLU A 160 7.56 -5.58 -7.18
N LYS A 161 7.29 -6.84 -7.53
CA LYS A 161 5.95 -7.44 -7.50
C LYS A 161 5.90 -8.62 -6.57
N TYR A 162 4.80 -8.72 -5.81
CA TYR A 162 4.51 -9.85 -4.95
C TYR A 162 4.02 -11.06 -5.76
N ILE A 163 4.12 -12.23 -5.14
CA ILE A 163 3.37 -13.41 -5.57
C ILE A 163 1.91 -13.19 -5.16
N VAL A 164 0.97 -13.48 -6.05
CA VAL A 164 -0.47 -13.37 -5.81
C VAL A 164 -1.06 -14.76 -5.86
N VAL A 165 -1.81 -15.14 -4.82
CA VAL A 165 -2.47 -16.44 -4.68
C VAL A 165 -3.95 -16.24 -4.37
N ASN A 166 -4.75 -17.26 -4.68
CA ASN A 166 -6.11 -17.35 -4.17
C ASN A 166 -6.11 -17.93 -2.73
N ARG A 167 -7.29 -18.10 -2.14
CA ARG A 167 -7.47 -18.68 -0.79
C ARG A 167 -7.00 -20.14 -0.66
N GLU A 168 -6.89 -20.86 -1.77
CA GLU A 168 -6.41 -22.25 -1.83
C GLU A 168 -4.89 -22.32 -2.11
N MET A 169 -4.19 -21.19 -2.01
CA MET A 169 -2.75 -21.07 -2.28
C MET A 169 -2.36 -21.36 -3.75
N VAL A 170 -3.32 -21.30 -4.66
CA VAL A 170 -3.07 -21.43 -6.11
C VAL A 170 -2.56 -20.11 -6.67
N LEU A 171 -1.40 -20.15 -7.32
CA LEU A 171 -0.75 -19.02 -7.97
C LEU A 171 -1.67 -18.38 -9.03
N GLN A 172 -1.93 -17.08 -8.90
CA GLN A 172 -2.72 -16.28 -9.84
C GLN A 172 -1.83 -15.32 -10.64
N ASP A 173 -0.81 -14.73 -10.00
CA ASP A 173 0.19 -13.86 -10.66
C ASP A 173 1.50 -13.86 -9.86
N GLY A 174 2.55 -13.29 -10.43
CA GLY A 174 3.86 -13.17 -9.80
C GLY A 174 4.76 -14.38 -10.00
N TYR A 175 4.50 -15.18 -11.04
CA TYR A 175 5.30 -16.39 -11.35
C TYR A 175 6.81 -16.11 -11.47
N ILE A 176 7.21 -14.99 -12.09
CA ILE A 176 8.63 -14.59 -12.14
C ILE A 176 9.20 -14.38 -10.72
N THR A 177 8.44 -13.75 -9.82
CA THR A 177 8.87 -13.55 -8.44
C THR A 177 9.00 -14.88 -7.71
N TYR A 178 8.07 -15.82 -7.94
CA TYR A 178 8.15 -17.19 -7.42
C TYR A 178 9.44 -17.90 -7.89
N LEU A 179 9.74 -17.85 -9.19
CA LEU A 179 10.96 -18.44 -9.76
C LEU A 179 12.23 -17.81 -9.19
N LEU A 180 12.26 -16.47 -9.03
CA LEU A 180 13.40 -15.77 -8.44
C LEU A 180 13.60 -16.17 -6.97
N CYS A 181 12.53 -16.35 -6.20
CA CYS A 181 12.63 -16.85 -4.83
C CYS A 181 13.27 -18.24 -4.79
N LYS A 182 12.84 -19.18 -5.67
CA LYS A 182 13.48 -20.51 -5.79
C LYS A 182 14.95 -20.41 -6.19
N LEU A 183 15.29 -19.57 -7.17
CA LEU A 183 16.67 -19.36 -7.63
C LEU A 183 17.58 -18.81 -6.53
N LEU A 184 17.05 -17.95 -5.66
CA LEU A 184 17.77 -17.31 -4.57
C LEU A 184 17.72 -18.10 -3.25
N ASN A 185 17.12 -19.30 -3.25
CA ASN A 185 16.89 -20.13 -2.06
C ASN A 185 16.16 -19.37 -0.93
N ILE A 186 15.10 -18.66 -1.30
CA ILE A 186 14.20 -17.99 -0.35
C ILE A 186 13.01 -18.92 -0.12
N ASP A 187 12.92 -19.47 1.09
CA ASP A 187 11.86 -20.41 1.45
C ASP A 187 10.55 -19.72 1.84
N TYR A 188 10.64 -18.53 2.44
CA TYR A 188 9.48 -17.77 2.91
C TYR A 188 9.43 -16.39 2.29
N THR A 189 8.24 -15.99 1.82
CA THR A 189 8.01 -14.64 1.31
C THR A 189 6.60 -14.15 1.62
N ASN A 190 6.41 -12.84 1.58
CA ASN A 190 5.07 -12.28 1.68
C ASN A 190 4.35 -12.49 0.35
N VAL A 191 3.15 -13.06 0.40
CA VAL A 191 2.26 -13.20 -0.75
C VAL A 191 1.00 -12.38 -0.53
N ILE A 192 0.40 -11.92 -1.62
CA ILE A 192 -0.89 -11.24 -1.61
C ILE A 192 -1.97 -12.30 -1.80
N VAL A 193 -2.95 -12.33 -0.90
CA VAL A 193 -4.15 -13.17 -1.06
C VAL A 193 -5.25 -12.32 -1.71
N GLU A 194 -5.75 -12.78 -2.85
CA GLU A 194 -6.91 -12.20 -3.52
C GLU A 194 -8.09 -13.17 -3.48
N ASP A 195 -9.27 -12.63 -3.23
CA ASP A 195 -10.51 -13.37 -3.35
C ASP A 195 -10.83 -13.54 -4.84
N GLN A 196 -11.20 -14.74 -5.27
CA GLN A 196 -11.68 -14.94 -6.63
C GLN A 196 -12.97 -14.14 -6.80
N ASN A 197 -12.95 -13.14 -7.70
CA ASN A 197 -14.15 -12.47 -8.21
C ASN A 197 -14.88 -13.37 -9.20
#